data_AF-A0A914R3Z4-F1
#
_entry.id   AF-A0A914R3Z4-F1
#
_cell.length_a   1.000
_cell.length_b   1.000
_cell.length_c   1.000
_cell.angle_alpha   90.00
_cell.angle_beta   90.00
_cell.angle_gamma   90.00
#
_symmetry.space_group_name_H-M   'P 1'
#
loop_
_entity.id
_entity.type
_entity.pdbx_description
1 polymer ?
#
loop_
_entity_poly.entity_id
_entity_poly.type
_entity_poly.pdbx_seq_one_letter_code
_entity_poly.pdbx_strand_id
1 'polypeptide(L)'
;MYCRFKNLVRNIRGRRGEKVAINVPIFRDTNTPNPYTEDFSEMKDGGEAARAAKKDHIYMDHMGFGMGCCCLQVTFQAVNVDEARWLYDQLTPITPVLLALSAATPIFRSRLSDRDSRWDIISAVSSFAVFSKFRCIWKEDTGLNLFLPILLFICEIYRLIFHTLRSCLQKLPYSPNGI
;
A
#
# COMPACT_ATOMS: atom_id res chain seq x y z
N MET A 1 -17.30 13.75 -11.41
CA MET A 1 -16.53 13.51 -10.17
C MET A 1 -16.99 14.48 -9.08
N TYR A 2 -17.51 13.95 -7.98
CA TYR A 2 -18.07 14.71 -6.86
C TYR A 2 -17.01 15.61 -6.17
N CYS A 3 -17.44 16.79 -5.68
CA CYS A 3 -16.55 17.86 -5.20
C CYS A 3 -15.58 17.41 -4.08
N ARG A 4 -16.03 16.52 -3.19
CA ARG A 4 -15.21 15.98 -2.09
C ARG A 4 -13.92 15.32 -2.58
N PHE A 5 -13.96 14.54 -3.66
CA PHE A 5 -12.76 13.85 -4.17
C PHE A 5 -11.75 14.82 -4.78
N LYS A 6 -12.23 15.86 -5.49
CA LYS A 6 -11.36 16.92 -6.03
C LYS A 6 -10.64 17.67 -4.91
N ASN A 7 -11.37 18.02 -3.85
CA ASN A 7 -10.80 18.70 -2.69
C ASN A 7 -9.80 17.82 -1.93
N LEU A 8 -10.07 16.53 -1.79
CA LEU A 8 -9.16 15.58 -1.14
C LEU A 8 -7.82 15.48 -1.88
N VAL A 9 -7.84 15.30 -3.21
CA VAL A 9 -6.63 15.25 -4.04
C VAL A 9 -5.85 16.57 -3.91
N ARG A 10 -6.53 17.72 -3.97
CA ARG A 10 -5.91 19.05 -3.83
C ARG A 10 -5.24 19.21 -2.46
N ASN A 11 -5.91 18.79 -1.39
CA ASN A 11 -5.41 18.94 -0.02
C ASN A 11 -4.23 18.01 0.25
N ILE A 12 -4.26 16.76 -0.24
CA ILE A 12 -3.14 15.83 -0.13
C ILE A 12 -1.92 16.40 -0.85
N ARG A 13 -2.08 16.86 -2.10
CA ARG A 13 -0.98 17.45 -2.87
C ARG A 13 -0.44 18.73 -2.21
N GLY A 14 -1.32 19.59 -1.69
CA GLY A 14 -0.93 20.80 -0.98
C GLY A 14 -0.16 20.52 0.32
N ARG A 15 -0.55 19.49 1.09
CA ARG A 15 0.16 19.09 2.31
C ARG A 15 1.49 18.38 2.05
N ARG A 16 1.54 17.57 0.99
CA ARG A 16 2.74 16.81 0.61
C ARG A 16 3.79 17.69 -0.06
N GLY A 17 3.36 18.72 -0.80
CA GLY A 17 4.25 19.61 -1.55
C GLY A 17 4.79 19.02 -2.86
N GLU A 18 4.51 17.74 -3.11
CA GLU A 18 4.90 16.97 -4.29
C GLU A 18 3.74 16.09 -4.73
N LYS A 19 3.79 15.57 -5.97
CA LYS A 19 2.82 14.59 -6.42
C LYS A 19 2.93 13.30 -5.61
N VAL A 20 1.85 12.51 -5.64
CA VAL A 20 1.93 11.16 -5.10
C VAL A 20 2.89 10.37 -5.97
N ALA A 21 3.78 9.59 -5.38
CA ALA A 21 4.69 8.70 -6.10
C ALA A 21 4.56 7.30 -5.53
N ILE A 22 4.16 6.33 -6.37
CA ILE A 22 3.99 4.93 -6.04
C ILE A 22 4.90 4.14 -6.96
N ASN A 23 5.76 3.31 -6.37
CA ASN A 23 6.69 2.45 -7.10
C ASN A 23 6.36 1.00 -6.71
N VAL A 24 5.85 0.21 -7.66
CA VAL A 24 5.50 -1.21 -7.47
C VAL A 24 6.49 -2.06 -8.25
N PRO A 25 7.08 -3.12 -7.68
CA PRO A 25 8.04 -3.95 -8.40
C PRO A 25 7.37 -4.62 -9.61
N ILE A 26 8.05 -4.59 -10.76
CA ILE A 26 7.59 -5.27 -11.97
C ILE A 26 7.87 -6.77 -11.89
N PHE A 27 6.95 -7.58 -12.40
CA PHE A 27 7.18 -9.02 -12.57
C PHE A 27 8.25 -9.24 -13.65
N ARG A 28 9.27 -10.04 -13.36
CA ARG A 28 10.36 -10.33 -14.29
C ARG A 28 10.04 -11.56 -15.12
N ASP A 29 9.59 -11.32 -16.34
CA ASP A 29 9.43 -12.37 -17.36
C ASP A 29 10.67 -12.44 -18.28
N THR A 30 10.80 -13.53 -19.03
CA THR A 30 11.81 -13.79 -20.07
C THR A 30 12.01 -12.64 -21.05
N ASN A 31 10.93 -11.96 -21.43
CA ASN A 31 10.94 -10.83 -22.37
C ASN A 31 10.95 -9.45 -21.69
N THR A 32 11.07 -9.40 -20.36
CA THR A 32 11.11 -8.10 -19.64
C THR A 32 12.52 -7.52 -19.71
N PRO A 33 12.70 -6.28 -20.19
CA PRO A 33 14.02 -5.66 -20.25
C PRO A 33 14.60 -5.49 -18.84
N ASN A 34 15.90 -5.79 -18.68
CA ASN A 34 16.62 -5.68 -17.42
C ASN A 34 17.84 -4.75 -17.61
N PRO A 35 17.87 -3.55 -17.01
CA PRO A 35 16.91 -2.98 -16.07
C PRO A 35 15.66 -2.38 -16.75
N TYR A 36 14.49 -2.59 -16.15
CA TYR A 36 13.25 -1.97 -16.62
C TYR A 36 13.25 -0.48 -16.25
N THR A 37 13.16 0.37 -17.25
CA THR A 37 13.06 1.83 -17.10
C THR A 37 11.93 2.32 -18.01
N GLU A 38 11.00 3.10 -17.47
CA GLU A 38 9.96 3.76 -18.26
C GLU A 38 10.49 5.10 -18.79
N ASP A 39 10.25 5.39 -20.07
CA ASP A 39 10.53 6.69 -20.66
C ASP A 39 9.43 7.69 -20.30
N PHE A 40 9.75 8.66 -19.44
CA PHE A 40 8.84 9.75 -19.05
C PHE A 40 9.02 11.03 -19.88
N SER A 41 9.77 10.96 -20.98
CA SER A 41 10.08 12.11 -21.85
C SER A 41 8.83 12.76 -22.45
N GLU A 42 7.76 11.99 -22.65
CA GLU A 42 6.48 12.45 -23.19
C GLU A 42 5.59 13.14 -22.14
N MET A 43 5.88 12.98 -20.84
CA MET A 43 5.09 13.60 -19.77
C MET A 43 5.43 15.09 -19.61
N LYS A 44 4.40 15.95 -19.65
CA LYS A 44 4.50 17.41 -19.46
C LYS A 44 4.63 17.80 -17.98
N ASP A 45 5.52 17.13 -17.25
CA ASP A 45 5.66 17.23 -15.79
C ASP A 45 6.98 17.85 -15.31
N GLY A 46 7.74 18.48 -16.22
CA GLY A 46 9.02 19.13 -15.87
C GLY A 46 10.08 18.17 -15.30
N GLY A 47 9.92 16.85 -15.53
CA GLY A 47 10.83 15.81 -15.06
C GLY A 47 10.62 15.34 -13.61
N GLU A 48 9.55 15.74 -12.91
CA GLU A 48 9.24 15.25 -11.56
C GLU A 48 9.08 13.72 -11.53
N ALA A 49 8.36 13.17 -12.51
CA ALA A 49 8.14 11.73 -12.66
C ALA A 49 9.46 10.96 -12.84
N ALA A 50 10.37 11.46 -13.68
CA ALA A 50 11.66 10.83 -13.93
C ALA A 50 12.57 10.80 -12.69
N ARG A 51 12.42 11.77 -11.77
CA ARG A 51 13.17 11.81 -10.49
C ARG A 51 12.59 10.85 -9.45
N ALA A 52 11.28 10.66 -9.45
CA ALA A 52 10.57 9.85 -8.45
C ALA A 52 10.46 8.36 -8.82
N ALA A 53 10.59 8.03 -10.11
CA ALA A 53 10.56 6.67 -10.62
C ALA A 53 11.82 5.89 -10.24
N LYS A 54 11.63 4.64 -9.79
CA LYS A 54 12.73 3.71 -9.50
C LYS A 54 12.91 2.73 -10.65
N LYS A 55 14.15 2.32 -10.92
CA LYS A 55 14.46 1.21 -11.85
C LYS A 55 13.77 -0.07 -11.37
N ASP A 56 13.35 -0.92 -12.29
CA ASP A 56 12.61 -2.16 -12.04
C ASP A 56 11.27 -2.00 -11.30
N HIS A 57 10.69 -0.80 -11.33
CA HIS A 57 9.39 -0.52 -10.72
C HIS A 57 8.44 0.16 -11.72
N ILE A 58 7.17 -0.20 -11.63
CA ILE A 58 6.06 0.48 -12.30
C ILE A 58 5.78 1.76 -11.51
N TYR A 59 5.88 2.90 -12.20
CA TYR A 59 5.63 4.21 -11.60
C TYR A 59 4.18 4.65 -11.80
N MET A 60 3.57 5.14 -10.73
CA MET A 60 2.22 5.68 -10.71
C MET A 60 2.18 6.95 -9.87
N ASP A 61 1.61 8.03 -10.41
CA ASP A 61 1.68 9.37 -9.81
C ASP A 61 0.33 9.98 -9.39
N HIS A 62 -0.76 9.24 -9.61
CA HIS A 62 -2.12 9.71 -9.39
C HIS A 62 -2.84 8.96 -8.28
N MET A 63 -3.59 9.70 -7.46
CA MET A 63 -4.39 9.14 -6.35
C MET A 63 -5.44 8.12 -6.83
N GLY A 64 -5.90 8.25 -8.07
CA GLY A 64 -6.83 7.31 -8.71
C GLY A 64 -6.25 5.90 -8.88
N PHE A 65 -4.92 5.73 -8.95
CA PHE A 65 -4.32 4.39 -9.06
C PHE A 65 -4.52 3.54 -7.81
N GLY A 66 -4.69 4.16 -6.64
CA GLY A 66 -5.01 3.44 -5.40
C GLY A 66 -6.49 3.53 -5.03
N MET A 67 -7.00 4.74 -4.84
CA MET A 67 -8.41 4.92 -4.43
C MET A 67 -9.42 4.59 -5.54
N GLY A 68 -8.96 4.33 -6.76
CA GLY A 68 -9.79 3.79 -7.85
C GLY A 68 -9.89 2.27 -7.84
N CYS A 69 -9.19 1.55 -6.97
CA CYS A 69 -9.34 0.11 -6.83
C CYS A 69 -10.64 -0.25 -6.11
N CYS A 70 -11.30 -1.32 -6.56
CA CYS A 70 -12.48 -1.88 -5.92
C CYS A 70 -12.13 -2.75 -4.70
N CYS A 71 -13.07 -2.89 -3.76
CA CYS A 71 -12.98 -3.86 -2.68
C CYS A 71 -14.33 -4.29 -2.16
N LEU A 72 -14.37 -5.50 -1.63
CA LEU A 72 -15.47 -5.98 -0.81
C LEU A 72 -15.24 -5.54 0.64
N GLN A 73 -16.21 -4.85 1.22
CA GLN A 73 -16.20 -4.46 2.62
C GLN A 73 -17.45 -5.02 3.30
N VAL A 74 -17.24 -5.74 4.41
CA VAL A 74 -18.32 -6.32 5.21
C VAL A 74 -18.32 -5.62 6.56
N THR A 75 -19.50 -5.17 7.00
CA THR A 75 -19.70 -4.52 8.30
C THR A 75 -20.60 -5.38 9.18
N PHE A 76 -20.09 -5.79 10.34
CA PHE A 76 -20.85 -6.53 11.34
C PHE A 76 -21.40 -5.58 12.41
N GLN A 77 -22.63 -5.79 12.84
CA GLN A 77 -23.22 -5.08 13.96
C GLN A 77 -23.11 -5.95 15.23
N ALA A 78 -22.50 -5.40 16.28
CA ALA A 78 -22.44 -6.00 17.61
C ALA A 78 -23.59 -5.50 18.50
N VAL A 79 -23.89 -6.21 19.58
CA VAL A 79 -24.97 -5.87 20.52
C VAL A 79 -24.56 -4.74 21.45
N ASN A 80 -23.28 -4.66 21.81
CA ASN A 80 -22.71 -3.63 22.68
C ASN A 80 -21.28 -3.25 22.27
N VAL A 81 -20.75 -2.19 22.89
CA VAL A 81 -19.42 -1.65 22.54
C VAL A 81 -18.30 -2.60 22.97
N ASP A 82 -18.48 -3.36 24.05
CA ASP A 82 -17.45 -4.27 24.55
C ASP A 82 -17.30 -5.52 23.67
N GLU A 83 -18.40 -6.07 23.18
CA GLU A 83 -18.43 -7.11 22.16
C GLU A 83 -17.83 -6.61 20.85
N ALA A 84 -18.13 -5.36 20.45
CA ALA A 84 -17.54 -4.77 19.25
C ALA A 84 -16.00 -4.70 19.33
N ARG A 85 -15.45 -4.34 20.51
CA ARG A 85 -13.99 -4.33 20.75
C ARG A 85 -13.41 -5.73 20.70
N TRP A 86 -14.06 -6.67 21.38
CA TRP A 86 -13.61 -8.06 21.37
C TRP A 86 -13.59 -8.64 19.95
N LEU A 87 -14.65 -8.43 19.16
CA LEU A 87 -14.71 -8.87 17.77
C LEU A 87 -13.63 -8.20 16.90
N TYR A 88 -13.37 -6.91 17.10
CA TYR A 88 -12.33 -6.18 16.38
C TYR A 88 -10.92 -6.77 16.64
N ASP A 89 -10.62 -7.07 17.90
CA ASP A 89 -9.34 -7.67 18.29
C ASP A 89 -9.16 -9.06 17.66
N GLN A 90 -10.23 -9.86 17.55
CA GLN A 90 -10.18 -11.18 16.90
C GLN A 90 -10.03 -11.10 15.38
N LEU A 91 -10.63 -10.10 14.72
CA LEU A 91 -10.55 -9.95 13.26
C LEU A 91 -9.20 -9.37 12.79
N THR A 92 -8.50 -8.66 13.67
CA THR A 92 -7.18 -8.07 13.39
C THR A 92 -6.18 -9.10 12.81
N PRO A 93 -5.87 -10.24 13.47
CA PRO A 93 -4.93 -11.23 12.90
C PRO A 93 -5.43 -11.91 11.62
N ILE A 94 -6.75 -11.97 11.39
CA ILE A 94 -7.35 -12.62 10.22
C ILE A 94 -7.27 -11.73 8.97
N THR A 95 -7.23 -10.41 9.16
CA THR A 95 -7.22 -9.42 8.07
C THR A 95 -6.13 -9.65 7.00
N PRO A 96 -4.83 -9.83 7.33
CA PRO A 96 -3.81 -10.09 6.31
C PRO A 96 -3.97 -11.44 5.61
N VAL A 97 -4.55 -12.44 6.27
CA VAL A 97 -4.81 -13.76 5.68
C VAL A 97 -5.90 -13.64 4.63
N LEU A 98 -7.00 -12.94 4.96
CA LEU A 98 -8.06 -12.66 4.00
C LEU A 98 -7.57 -11.82 2.82
N LEU A 99 -6.72 -10.81 3.07
CA LEU A 99 -6.12 -10.00 2.00
C LEU A 99 -5.28 -10.84 1.03
N ALA A 100 -4.49 -11.78 1.55
CA ALA A 100 -3.69 -12.69 0.73
C ALA A 100 -4.57 -13.69 -0.05
N LEU A 101 -5.61 -14.24 0.59
CA LEU A 101 -6.57 -15.14 -0.07
C LEU A 101 -7.40 -14.44 -1.15
N SER A 102 -7.72 -13.16 -0.96
CA SER A 102 -8.48 -12.36 -1.93
C SER A 102 -7.57 -11.55 -2.87
N ALA A 103 -6.32 -11.96 -3.05
CA ALA A 103 -5.39 -11.26 -3.94
C ALA A 103 -5.88 -11.33 -5.39
N ALA A 104 -6.19 -10.18 -5.98
CA ALA A 104 -6.84 -10.09 -7.30
C ALA A 104 -6.34 -8.91 -8.14
N THR A 105 -5.21 -8.30 -7.78
CA THR A 105 -4.69 -7.10 -8.45
C THR A 105 -3.23 -7.26 -8.88
N PRO A 106 -2.91 -8.11 -9.87
CA PRO A 106 -1.54 -8.31 -10.35
C PRO A 106 -1.12 -7.34 -11.48
N ILE A 107 -2.03 -6.52 -12.02
CA ILE A 107 -1.77 -5.68 -13.19
C ILE A 107 -1.97 -4.21 -12.84
N PHE A 108 -0.95 -3.39 -13.12
CA PHE A 108 -0.99 -1.93 -12.97
C PHE A 108 -0.45 -1.26 -14.22
N ARG A 109 -1.16 -0.23 -14.72
CA ARG A 109 -0.75 0.56 -15.90
C ARG A 109 -0.32 -0.30 -17.10
N SER A 110 -1.08 -1.38 -17.37
CA SER A 110 -0.79 -2.36 -18.44
C SER A 110 0.51 -3.15 -18.26
N ARG A 111 1.07 -3.23 -17.05
CA ARG A 111 2.26 -4.00 -16.70
C ARG A 111 1.92 -4.98 -15.57
N LEU A 112 2.55 -6.15 -15.59
CA LEU A 112 2.39 -7.15 -14.54
C LEU A 112 3.31 -6.81 -13.36
N SER A 113 2.79 -6.76 -12.14
CA SER A 113 3.56 -6.51 -10.91
C SER A 113 3.91 -7.80 -10.19
N ASP A 114 5.04 -7.80 -9.47
CA ASP A 114 5.44 -8.88 -8.54
C ASP A 114 4.69 -8.78 -7.18
N ARG A 115 3.48 -8.19 -7.21
CA ARG A 115 2.63 -7.96 -6.05
C ARG A 115 1.19 -8.22 -6.47
N ASP A 116 0.52 -9.08 -5.72
CA ASP A 116 -0.87 -9.46 -6.01
C ASP A 116 -1.88 -8.68 -5.15
N SER A 117 -1.41 -7.99 -4.11
CA SER A 117 -2.25 -7.21 -3.20
C SER A 117 -2.15 -5.70 -3.45
N ARG A 118 -3.31 -5.06 -3.58
CA ARG A 118 -3.46 -3.60 -3.77
C ARG A 118 -3.10 -2.75 -2.54
N TRP A 119 -2.87 -3.35 -1.37
CA TRP A 119 -2.73 -2.63 -0.10
C TRP A 119 -1.52 -1.68 -0.09
N ASP A 120 -0.40 -2.12 -0.68
CA ASP A 120 0.82 -1.32 -0.80
C ASP A 120 0.59 -0.03 -1.61
N ILE A 121 -0.28 -0.08 -2.62
CA ILE A 121 -0.60 1.07 -3.49
C ILE A 121 -1.55 2.04 -2.78
N ILE A 122 -2.58 1.52 -2.11
CA ILE A 122 -3.57 2.34 -1.40
C ILE A 122 -2.92 3.07 -0.22
N SER A 123 -2.03 2.39 0.51
CA SER A 123 -1.30 3.00 1.63
C SER A 123 -0.36 4.11 1.16
N ALA A 124 0.28 3.96 -0.01
CA ALA A 124 1.13 4.97 -0.61
C ALA A 124 0.37 6.23 -1.07
N VAL A 125 -0.85 6.06 -1.62
CA VAL A 125 -1.72 7.18 -2.00
C VAL A 125 -2.24 7.94 -0.79
N SER A 126 -2.62 7.20 0.25
CA SER A 126 -3.33 7.71 1.42
C SER A 126 -2.38 8.32 2.45
N SER A 127 -1.30 9.00 2.04
CA SER A 127 -0.44 9.79 2.94
C SER A 127 -0.06 9.11 4.27
N PHE A 128 0.09 7.78 4.33
CA PHE A 128 0.58 7.11 5.56
C PHE A 128 2.03 7.55 5.85
N ALA A 129 2.76 7.97 4.81
CA ALA A 129 4.06 8.62 4.92
C ALA A 129 4.02 10.00 5.62
N VAL A 130 2.88 10.69 5.66
CA VAL A 130 2.72 11.93 6.47
C VAL A 130 2.46 11.57 7.94
N PHE A 131 1.94 10.37 8.24
CA PHE A 131 1.82 9.88 9.61
C PHE A 131 3.21 9.60 10.23
N SER A 132 4.21 9.22 9.43
CA SER A 132 5.60 9.14 9.92
C SER A 132 6.17 10.53 10.28
N LYS A 133 5.71 11.61 9.65
CA LYS A 133 6.03 13.00 10.06
C LYS A 133 5.28 13.42 11.33
N PHE A 134 4.07 12.89 11.55
CA PHE A 134 3.33 13.01 12.81
C PHE A 134 3.97 12.25 13.98
N ARG A 135 4.90 11.31 13.72
CA ARG A 135 5.76 10.69 14.74
C ARG A 135 6.62 11.72 15.48
N CYS A 136 6.96 12.86 14.87
CA CYS A 136 7.73 13.92 15.54
C CYS A 136 6.84 14.91 16.32
N ILE A 137 5.60 15.19 15.88
CA ILE A 137 4.72 16.15 16.57
C ILE A 137 4.21 15.59 17.91
N TRP A 138 4.05 14.28 18.03
CA TRP A 138 3.61 13.64 19.28
C TRP A 138 4.75 13.20 20.19
N LYS A 139 6.01 13.49 19.84
CA LYS A 139 7.14 13.16 20.72
C LYS A 139 7.35 14.20 21.82
N GLU A 140 6.78 15.39 21.70
CA GLU A 140 7.13 16.51 22.59
C GLU A 140 6.01 17.07 23.46
N ASP A 141 4.73 16.73 23.22
CA ASP A 141 3.66 17.21 24.09
C ASP A 141 2.59 16.15 24.36
N THR A 142 2.23 16.05 25.65
CA THR A 142 1.13 15.29 26.27
C THR A 142 1.43 13.86 26.75
N GLY A 143 1.58 13.75 28.08
CA GLY A 143 1.56 12.50 28.84
C GLY A 143 0.18 11.82 28.90
N LEU A 144 -0.38 11.45 27.75
CA LEU A 144 -1.46 10.46 27.67
C LEU A 144 -0.93 9.16 27.04
N ASN A 145 -0.33 8.33 27.90
CA ASN A 145 0.08 6.97 27.57
C ASN A 145 -1.17 6.06 27.54
N LEU A 146 -1.66 5.67 26.34
CA LEU A 146 -1.99 4.26 26.04
C LEU A 146 -2.55 3.97 24.63
N PHE A 147 -2.97 4.96 23.83
CA PHE A 147 -3.76 4.63 22.61
C PHE A 147 -2.94 4.53 21.30
N LEU A 148 -1.75 5.14 21.25
CA LEU A 148 -0.89 5.14 20.05
C LEU A 148 0.11 3.97 19.90
N PRO A 149 0.61 3.30 20.96
CA PRO A 149 1.59 2.23 20.78
C PRO A 149 0.97 0.95 20.20
N ILE A 150 -0.32 0.69 20.41
CA ILE A 150 -1.00 -0.54 19.94
C ILE A 150 -1.07 -0.57 18.41
N LEU A 151 -1.40 0.55 17.77
CA LEU A 151 -1.47 0.64 16.30
C LEU A 151 -0.07 0.53 15.66
N LEU A 152 0.97 1.06 16.32
CA LEU A 152 2.36 0.93 15.87
C LEU A 152 2.92 -0.48 16.10
N PHE A 153 2.54 -1.15 17.19
CA PHE A 153 2.90 -2.55 17.44
C PHE A 153 2.25 -3.48 16.43
N ILE A 154 0.99 -3.24 16.09
CA ILE A 154 0.25 -3.97 15.05
C ILE A 154 0.95 -3.79 13.69
N CYS A 155 1.35 -2.57 13.31
CA CYS A 155 2.10 -2.35 12.06
C CYS A 155 3.48 -3.04 12.03
N GLU A 156 4.23 -3.03 13.13
CA GLU A 156 5.57 -3.66 13.17
C GLU A 156 5.49 -5.19 13.22
N ILE A 157 4.47 -5.73 13.91
CA ILE A 157 4.14 -7.17 13.89
C ILE A 157 3.70 -7.58 12.48
N TYR A 158 2.87 -6.80 11.77
CA TYR A 158 2.54 -7.13 10.38
C TYR A 158 3.73 -7.04 9.44
N ARG A 159 4.64 -6.08 9.63
CA ARG A 159 5.89 -6.00 8.85
C ARG A 159 6.75 -7.25 9.05
N LEU A 160 6.86 -7.72 10.30
CA LEU A 160 7.62 -8.92 10.65
C LEU A 160 6.93 -10.20 10.14
N ILE A 161 5.61 -10.31 10.28
CA ILE A 161 4.83 -11.45 9.77
C ILE A 161 4.88 -11.52 8.25
N PHE A 162 4.71 -10.39 7.54
CA PHE A 162 4.74 -10.36 6.08
C PHE A 162 6.14 -10.65 5.53
N HIS A 163 7.20 -10.18 6.21
CA HIS A 163 8.58 -10.49 5.83
C HIS A 163 8.96 -11.97 6.12
N THR A 164 8.41 -12.54 7.20
CA THR A 164 8.60 -13.96 7.57
C THR A 164 7.82 -14.88 6.62
N LEU A 165 6.56 -14.56 6.31
CA LEU A 165 5.76 -15.28 5.31
C LEU A 165 6.37 -15.20 3.90
N ARG A 166 6.92 -14.04 3.51
CA ARG A 166 7.64 -13.87 2.24
C ARG A 166 8.90 -14.74 2.17
N SER A 167 9.65 -14.83 3.26
CA SER A 167 10.86 -15.68 3.37
C SER A 167 10.53 -17.17 3.35
N CYS A 168 9.31 -17.56 3.76
CA CYS A 168 8.80 -18.92 3.63
C CYS A 168 8.27 -19.24 2.21
N LEU A 169 7.54 -18.31 1.58
CA LEU A 169 6.99 -18.50 0.22
C LEU A 169 8.06 -18.47 -0.89
N GLN A 170 9.12 -17.67 -0.75
CA GLN A 170 10.23 -17.62 -1.70
C GLN A 170 11.18 -18.84 -1.64
N LYS A 171 11.00 -19.75 -0.68
CA LYS A 171 11.77 -21.01 -0.57
C LYS A 171 11.14 -22.20 -1.29
N LEU A 172 10.00 -22.02 -1.96
CA LEU A 172 9.44 -23.06 -2.81
C LEU A 172 10.26 -23.16 -4.11
N PRO A 173 10.95 -24.28 -4.40
CA PRO A 173 11.59 -24.46 -5.68
C PRO A 173 10.51 -24.54 -6.77
N TYR A 174 10.54 -23.59 -7.72
CA TYR A 174 9.79 -23.71 -8.96
C TYR A 174 10.40 -24.87 -9.76
N SER A 175 9.77 -26.05 -9.71
CA SER A 175 10.12 -27.20 -10.55
C SER A 175 9.47 -27.02 -11.92
N PRO A 176 10.23 -26.89 -13.02
CA PRO A 176 9.66 -26.64 -14.34
C PRO A 176 9.05 -27.89 -15.00
N ASN A 177 9.00 -29.04 -14.31
CA ASN A 177 8.37 -30.26 -14.82
C ASN A 177 7.63 -30.99 -13.69
N GLY A 178 6.33 -31.26 -13.88
CA GLY A 178 5.62 -32.26 -13.08
C GLY A 178 4.10 -32.07 -12.95
N ILE A 179 3.39 -32.72 -13.89
CA ILE A 179 1.98 -33.22 -13.87
C ILE A 179 0.86 -32.18 -13.93
#